data_AF-A0A2H6AM83-F1
#
_entry.id   AF-A0A2H6AM83-F1
#
_cell.length_a   1.000
_cell.length_b   1.000
_cell.length_c   1.000
_cell.angle_alpha   90.00
_cell.angle_beta   90.00
_cell.angle_gamma   90.00
#
_symmetry.space_group_name_H-M   'P 1'
#
loop_
_entity.id
_entity.type
_entity.pdbx_description
1 polymer ?
#
loop_
_entity_poly.entity_id
_entity_poly.type
_entity_poly.pdbx_seq_one_letter_code
_entity_poly.pdbx_strand_id
1 'polypeptide(L)'
;MSTEFKEHRENRRVYLGDLDEFLAALLLEENGRAVKISVGNEAQGFVDVCVIGSTNRLEDSEGVDFELSPCECLDLEVIDVSSLFGKNVFTSSAYELFDFLLSFFDRIECIVDFSGNAWKIKITRLESPE
;
A
#
# COMPACT_ATOMS: atom_id res chain seq x y z
N MET A 1 3.30 -6.19 -24.30
CA MET A 1 3.51 -4.73 -24.20
C MET A 1 4.35 -4.50 -22.95
N SER A 2 5.53 -3.89 -23.09
CA SER A 2 6.44 -3.65 -21.98
C SER A 2 5.89 -2.54 -21.10
N THR A 3 5.65 -2.82 -19.82
CA THR A 3 5.25 -1.81 -18.84
C THR A 3 6.44 -0.89 -18.60
N GLU A 4 6.39 0.33 -19.13
CA GLU A 4 7.46 1.32 -18.95
C GLU A 4 7.46 1.80 -17.48
N PHE A 5 8.37 1.24 -16.70
CA PHE A 5 8.67 1.68 -15.34
C PHE A 5 9.69 2.82 -15.39
N LYS A 6 9.35 3.95 -14.76
CA LYS A 6 10.29 5.05 -14.55
C LYS A 6 10.82 4.98 -13.13
N GLU A 7 11.94 4.28 -12.95
CA GLU A 7 12.57 4.15 -11.63
C GLU A 7 13.24 5.46 -11.20
N HIS A 8 12.93 5.88 -9.97
CA HIS A 8 13.64 6.93 -9.25
C HIS A 8 13.41 6.67 -7.76
N ARG A 9 14.49 6.66 -6.96
CA ARG A 9 14.40 6.35 -5.53
C ARG A 9 14.47 7.60 -4.70
N GLU A 10 13.41 7.86 -3.96
CA GLU A 10 13.33 8.93 -2.96
C GLU A 10 12.76 8.36 -1.66
N ASN A 11 13.41 8.62 -0.52
CA ASN A 11 12.93 8.20 0.78
C ASN A 11 12.30 9.39 1.50
N ARG A 12 11.09 9.19 2.02
CA ARG A 12 10.33 10.20 2.77
C ARG A 12 9.84 9.58 4.07
N ARG A 13 10.02 10.30 5.16
CA ARG A 13 9.46 9.94 6.47
C ARG A 13 8.05 10.53 6.57
N VAL A 14 7.06 9.70 6.83
CA VAL A 14 5.64 10.07 6.82
C VAL A 14 5.01 9.64 8.14
N TYR A 15 4.15 10.48 8.72
CA TYR A 15 3.34 10.05 9.87
C TYR A 15 2.28 9.06 9.37
N LEU A 16 2.15 7.90 10.01
CA LEU A 16 1.29 6.83 9.49
C LEU A 16 -0.17 7.29 9.31
N GLY A 17 -0.68 8.14 10.21
CA GLY A 17 -2.02 8.70 10.10
C GLY A 17 -2.24 9.70 8.95
N ASP A 18 -1.17 10.19 8.31
CA ASP A 18 -1.22 11.10 7.16
C ASP A 18 -0.92 10.35 5.83
N LEU A 19 -0.89 9.02 5.86
CA LEU A 19 -0.44 8.20 4.72
C LEU A 19 -1.37 8.33 3.51
N ASP A 20 -2.69 8.45 3.75
CA ASP A 20 -3.69 8.64 2.69
C ASP A 20 -3.43 9.94 1.91
N GLU A 21 -3.23 11.06 2.62
CA GLU A 21 -2.93 12.37 2.03
C GLU A 21 -1.60 12.35 1.29
N PHE A 22 -0.58 11.72 1.88
CA PHE A 22 0.74 11.60 1.27
C PHE A 22 0.69 10.82 -0.05
N LEU A 23 0.01 9.67 -0.09
CA LEU A 23 -0.13 8.87 -1.30
C LEU A 23 -0.96 9.59 -2.36
N ALA A 24 -1.99 10.33 -1.96
CA ALA A 24 -2.81 11.10 -2.89
C ALA A 24 -1.98 12.20 -3.56
N ALA A 25 -1.13 12.89 -2.79
CA ALA A 25 -0.19 13.88 -3.33
C ALA A 25 0.81 13.24 -4.30
N LEU A 26 1.39 12.09 -3.97
CA LEU A 26 2.30 11.35 -4.87
C LEU A 26 1.63 10.97 -6.19
N LEU A 27 0.40 10.45 -6.15
CA LEU A 27 -0.33 10.11 -7.36
C LEU A 27 -0.58 11.35 -8.23
N LEU A 28 -0.87 12.51 -7.63
CA LEU A 28 -1.03 13.77 -8.36
C LEU A 28 0.28 14.24 -9.00
N GLU A 29 1.41 14.15 -8.29
CA GLU A 29 2.76 14.47 -8.80
C GLU A 29 3.10 13.60 -10.04
N GLU A 30 2.71 12.33 -10.02
CA GLU A 30 2.93 11.38 -11.10
C GLU A 30 1.82 11.38 -12.18
N ASN A 31 1.00 12.44 -12.24
CA ASN A 31 -0.10 12.61 -13.20
C ASN A 31 -1.15 11.48 -13.17
N GLY A 32 -1.48 10.97 -11.98
CA GLY A 32 -2.46 9.91 -11.76
C GLY A 32 -1.99 8.52 -12.21
N ARG A 33 -0.69 8.35 -12.44
CA ARG A 33 -0.06 7.04 -12.66
C ARG A 33 0.03 6.27 -11.36
N ALA A 34 -0.06 4.94 -11.44
CA ALA A 34 0.21 4.10 -10.28
C ALA A 34 1.68 4.21 -9.87
N VAL A 35 1.94 4.19 -8.56
CA VAL A 35 3.28 4.39 -8.00
C VAL A 35 3.72 3.13 -7.28
N LYS A 36 4.94 2.67 -7.56
CA LYS A 36 5.58 1.61 -6.80
C LYS A 36 6.29 2.22 -5.59
N ILE A 37 5.95 1.75 -4.40
CA ILE A 37 6.55 2.20 -3.14
C ILE A 37 7.03 1.01 -2.31
N SER A 38 7.93 1.29 -1.38
CA SER A 38 8.24 0.43 -0.25
C SER A 38 7.94 1.20 1.03
N VAL A 39 7.12 0.62 1.90
CA VAL A 39 6.76 1.18 3.20
C VAL A 39 7.38 0.30 4.28
N GLY A 40 8.18 0.90 5.16
CA GLY A 40 8.80 0.23 6.31
C GLY A 40 8.40 0.89 7.62
N ASN A 41 8.31 0.08 8.68
CA ASN A 41 7.95 0.58 10.00
C ASN A 41 9.09 1.44 10.59
N GLU A 42 8.75 2.57 11.20
CA GLU A 42 9.69 3.39 11.99
C GLU A 42 9.18 3.59 13.43
N ALA A 43 10.03 4.12 14.29
CA ALA A 43 9.65 4.44 15.66
C ALA A 43 8.61 5.58 15.72
N GLN A 44 7.75 5.52 16.75
CA GLN A 44 6.85 6.60 17.17
C GLN A 44 5.71 6.92 16.18
N GLY A 45 5.18 5.91 15.47
CA GLY A 45 4.03 6.07 14.57
C GLY A 45 4.37 6.70 13.22
N PHE A 46 5.65 6.72 12.87
CA PHE A 46 6.12 7.10 11.54
C PHE A 46 6.40 5.86 10.70
N VAL A 47 6.37 6.03 9.39
CA VAL A 47 6.82 5.06 8.41
C VAL A 47 7.84 5.69 7.47
N ASP A 48 8.79 4.87 7.03
CA ASP A 48 9.69 5.21 5.92
C ASP A 48 9.03 4.79 4.61
N VAL A 49 8.78 5.74 3.72
CA VAL A 49 8.24 5.48 2.38
C VAL A 49 9.31 5.76 1.34
N CYS A 50 9.82 4.69 0.72
CA CYS A 50 10.68 4.76 -0.44
C CYS A 50 9.83 4.70 -1.71
N VAL A 51 9.74 5.81 -2.43
CA VAL A 51 9.16 5.83 -3.78
C VAL A 51 10.18 5.19 -4.71
N ILE A 52 9.80 4.13 -5.42
CA ILE A 52 10.69 3.36 -6.30
C ILE A 52 10.53 3.81 -7.76
N GLY A 53 9.32 4.19 -8.15
CA GLY A 53 9.02 4.68 -9.49
C GLY A 53 7.53 4.67 -9.79
N SER A 54 7.16 5.05 -11.02
CA SER A 54 5.78 5.03 -11.49
C SER A 54 5.57 4.12 -12.68
N THR A 55 4.34 3.65 -12.84
CA THR A 55 3.90 2.70 -13.86
C THR A 55 2.52 3.06 -14.38
N ASN A 56 1.98 2.27 -15.32
CA ASN A 56 0.62 2.49 -15.80
C ASN A 56 -0.39 2.15 -14.70
N ARG A 57 -1.61 2.69 -14.81
CA ARG A 57 -2.69 2.41 -13.87
C ARG A 57 -2.91 0.91 -13.71
N LEU A 58 -3.29 0.50 -12.51
CA LEU A 58 -3.60 -0.90 -12.23
C LEU A 58 -4.93 -1.26 -12.91
N GLU A 59 -4.97 -2.37 -13.63
CA GLU A 59 -6.19 -2.84 -14.32
C GLU A 59 -7.29 -3.20 -13.32
N ASP A 60 -8.53 -2.81 -13.61
CA ASP A 60 -9.72 -3.15 -12.82
C ASP A 60 -10.06 -4.65 -12.97
N SER A 61 -9.25 -5.47 -12.30
CA SER A 61 -9.43 -6.92 -12.16
C SER A 61 -10.05 -7.27 -10.80
N GLU A 62 -10.43 -8.53 -10.63
CA GLU A 62 -10.77 -9.09 -9.31
C GLU A 62 -9.69 -8.78 -8.28
N GLY A 63 -10.12 -8.51 -7.05
CA GLY A 63 -9.28 -8.17 -5.92
C GLY A 63 -9.98 -8.50 -4.61
N VAL A 64 -9.33 -8.17 -3.50
CA VAL A 64 -9.81 -8.40 -2.14
C VAL A 64 -10.29 -7.07 -1.58
N ASP A 65 -11.56 -6.96 -1.22
CA ASP A 65 -12.07 -5.83 -0.46
C ASP A 65 -11.58 -5.93 1.00
N PHE A 66 -10.90 -4.91 1.48
CA PHE A 66 -10.35 -4.82 2.82
C PHE A 66 -11.07 -3.71 3.59
N GLU A 67 -11.88 -4.12 4.56
CA GLU A 67 -12.56 -3.25 5.53
C GLU A 67 -12.34 -3.81 6.94
N LEU A 68 -11.78 -2.99 7.84
CA LEU A 68 -11.71 -3.32 9.27
C LEU A 68 -13.03 -2.91 9.92
N SER A 69 -13.95 -3.87 10.12
CA SER A 69 -15.24 -3.55 10.74
C SER A 69 -15.08 -3.37 12.26
N PRO A 70 -15.42 -2.21 12.85
CA PRO A 70 -15.20 -1.94 14.29
C PRO A 70 -16.04 -2.82 15.23
N CYS A 71 -17.07 -3.50 14.72
CA CYS A 71 -17.93 -4.41 15.48
C CYS A 71 -17.51 -5.89 15.37
N GLU A 72 -16.58 -6.21 14.47
CA GLU A 72 -16.04 -7.54 14.28
C GLU A 72 -14.52 -7.49 14.48
N CYS A 73 -14.10 -7.29 15.73
CA CYS A 73 -12.84 -7.86 16.21
C CYS A 73 -12.97 -9.41 16.24
N LEU A 74 -13.47 -10.00 15.15
CA LEU A 74 -13.34 -11.41 14.83
C LEU A 74 -11.87 -11.57 14.48
N ASP A 75 -11.11 -12.02 15.47
CA ASP A 75 -9.77 -12.59 15.37
C ASP A 75 -9.01 -12.13 14.11
N LEU A 76 -8.20 -11.07 14.25
CA LEU A 76 -7.15 -10.69 13.28
C LEU A 76 -6.26 -11.91 12.88
N GLU A 77 -6.35 -13.03 13.62
CA GLU A 77 -5.81 -14.36 13.32
C GLU A 77 -6.40 -15.04 12.06
N VAL A 78 -7.52 -14.58 11.49
CA VAL A 78 -8.20 -15.25 10.36
C VAL A 78 -7.89 -14.64 8.99
N ILE A 79 -7.36 -13.40 8.93
CA ILE A 79 -6.87 -12.86 7.66
C ILE A 79 -5.53 -13.52 7.36
N ASP A 80 -5.54 -14.54 6.49
CA ASP A 80 -4.32 -15.07 5.90
C ASP A 80 -3.68 -13.98 5.04
N VAL A 81 -2.77 -13.20 5.63
CA VAL A 81 -2.11 -12.07 4.98
C VAL A 81 -1.35 -12.51 3.71
N SER A 82 -0.93 -13.78 3.66
CA SER A 82 -0.32 -14.35 2.45
C SER A 82 -1.29 -14.39 1.26
N SER A 83 -2.60 -14.46 1.51
CA SER A 83 -3.64 -14.45 0.48
C SER A 83 -3.80 -13.10 -0.24
N LEU A 84 -3.28 -12.01 0.36
CA LEU A 84 -3.25 -10.67 -0.22
C LEU A 84 -2.11 -10.50 -1.23
N PHE A 85 -1.09 -11.34 -1.15
CA PHE A 85 0.09 -11.24 -1.99
C PHE A 85 -0.25 -11.41 -3.48
N GLY A 86 0.19 -10.46 -4.31
CA GLY A 86 0.00 -10.49 -5.75
C GLY A 86 -1.42 -10.17 -6.25
N LYS A 87 -2.39 -10.00 -5.35
CA LYS A 87 -3.75 -9.54 -5.68
C LYS A 87 -3.87 -8.03 -5.51
N ASN A 88 -4.87 -7.43 -6.16
CA ASN A 88 -5.28 -6.07 -5.84
C ASN A 88 -6.07 -6.11 -4.52
N VAL A 89 -5.72 -5.24 -3.59
CA VAL A 89 -6.48 -4.98 -2.37
C VAL A 89 -7.19 -3.65 -2.55
N PHE A 90 -8.49 -3.65 -2.34
CA PHE A 90 -9.32 -2.46 -2.40
C PHE A 90 -9.67 -2.01 -0.99
N THR A 91 -9.43 -0.73 -0.66
CA THR A 91 -9.74 -0.20 0.67
C THR A 91 -10.07 1.28 0.61
N SER A 92 -10.86 1.76 1.57
CA SER A 92 -11.19 3.17 1.72
C SER A 92 -10.04 3.98 2.35
N SER A 93 -9.15 3.33 3.12
CA SER A 93 -8.00 3.96 3.75
C SER A 93 -6.75 3.08 3.57
N ALA A 94 -5.74 3.64 2.91
CA ALA A 94 -4.43 3.03 2.83
C ALA A 94 -3.78 2.96 4.23
N TYR A 95 -3.99 3.99 5.05
CA TYR A 95 -3.54 4.01 6.44
C TYR A 95 -3.97 2.73 7.18
N GLU A 96 -5.27 2.39 7.17
CA GLU A 96 -5.78 1.22 7.89
C GLU A 96 -5.15 -0.09 7.41
N LEU A 97 -4.96 -0.24 6.09
CA LEU A 97 -4.30 -1.42 5.54
C LEU A 97 -2.83 -1.49 5.97
N PHE A 98 -2.08 -0.40 5.87
CA PHE A 98 -0.65 -0.41 6.23
C PHE A 98 -0.43 -0.54 7.73
N ASP A 99 -1.27 0.07 8.57
CA ASP A 99 -1.23 -0.12 10.03
C ASP A 99 -1.40 -1.60 10.40
N PHE A 100 -2.37 -2.27 9.78
CA PHE A 100 -2.56 -3.71 9.95
C PHE A 100 -1.39 -4.54 9.42
N LEU A 101 -0.91 -4.30 8.19
CA LEU A 101 0.15 -5.13 7.61
C LEU A 101 1.50 -4.95 8.31
N LEU A 102 1.82 -3.73 8.75
CA LEU A 102 3.06 -3.42 9.45
C LEU A 102 3.12 -3.97 10.88
N SER A 103 2.02 -4.54 11.41
CA SER A 103 2.07 -5.34 12.64
C SER A 103 2.64 -6.75 12.42
N PHE A 104 2.73 -7.22 11.17
CA PHE A 104 3.24 -8.55 10.81
C PHE A 104 4.54 -8.52 9.99
N PHE A 105 4.81 -7.41 9.30
CA PHE A 105 5.93 -7.28 8.37
C PHE A 105 6.71 -6.00 8.66
N ASP A 106 8.04 -6.08 8.61
CA ASP A 106 8.92 -4.92 8.79
C ASP A 106 8.85 -3.98 7.59
N ARG A 107 8.64 -4.54 6.39
CA ARG A 107 8.61 -3.80 5.14
C ARG A 107 7.70 -4.45 4.10
N ILE A 108 7.01 -3.59 3.36
CA ILE A 108 6.03 -3.96 2.34
C ILE A 108 6.37 -3.22 1.05
N GLU A 109 6.63 -3.93 -0.06
CA GLU A 109 6.65 -3.30 -1.39
C GLU A 109 5.33 -3.52 -2.09
N CYS A 110 4.78 -2.45 -2.67
CA CYS A 110 3.51 -2.51 -3.37
C CYS A 110 3.44 -1.51 -4.53
N ILE A 111 2.42 -1.68 -5.36
CA ILE A 111 1.99 -0.68 -6.35
C ILE A 111 0.68 -0.11 -5.85
N VAL A 112 0.62 1.22 -5.75
CA VAL A 112 -0.54 1.98 -5.28
C VAL A 112 -1.15 2.73 -6.45
N ASP A 113 -2.47 2.65 -6.57
CA ASP A 113 -3.30 3.47 -7.46
C ASP A 113 -4.56 3.89 -6.69
N PHE A 114 -5.32 4.83 -7.24
CA PHE A 114 -6.57 5.29 -6.68
C PHE A 114 -7.62 5.42 -7.78
N SER A 115 -8.68 4.61 -7.71
CA SER A 115 -9.78 4.62 -8.69
C SER A 115 -11.11 4.33 -8.00
N GLY A 116 -12.22 4.84 -8.56
CA GLY A 116 -13.56 4.53 -8.04
C GLY A 116 -13.80 4.96 -6.58
N ASN A 117 -13.06 5.96 -6.09
CA ASN A 117 -13.06 6.40 -4.68
C ASN A 117 -12.50 5.37 -3.67
N ALA A 118 -11.68 4.44 -4.14
CA ALA A 118 -10.97 3.48 -3.28
C ALA A 118 -9.48 3.44 -3.65
N TRP A 119 -8.66 3.14 -2.65
CA TRP A 119 -7.29 2.72 -2.86
C TRP A 119 -7.25 1.35 -3.51
N LYS A 120 -6.29 1.19 -4.40
CA LYS A 120 -5.99 -0.06 -5.06
C LYS A 120 -4.53 -0.39 -4.87
N ILE A 121 -4.25 -1.35 -4.01
CA ILE A 121 -2.91 -1.64 -3.53
C ILE A 121 -2.56 -3.07 -3.92
N LYS A 122 -1.56 -3.23 -4.77
CA LYS A 122 -1.04 -4.54 -5.17
C LYS A 122 0.25 -4.83 -4.42
N ILE A 123 0.20 -5.72 -3.45
CA ILE A 123 1.38 -6.15 -2.69
C ILE A 123 2.27 -7.00 -3.60
N THR A 124 3.55 -6.63 -3.66
CA THR A 124 4.56 -7.26 -4.54
C THR A 124 5.70 -7.90 -3.78
N ARG A 125 5.96 -7.48 -2.53
CA ARG A 125 6.94 -8.08 -1.63
C ARG A 125 6.55 -7.82 -0.18
N LEU A 126 6.85 -8.78 0.68
CA LEU A 126 6.71 -8.70 2.13
C LEU A 126 8.04 -9.13 2.76
N GLU A 127 8.51 -8.40 3.76
CA GLU A 127 9.70 -8.74 4.56
C GLU A 127 9.26 -8.93 6.01
N SER A 128 9.47 -10.14 6.55
CA SER A 128 9.11 -10.47 7.93
C SER A 128 10.17 -9.97 8.93
N PRO A 129 9.78 -9.67 10.18
CA PRO A 129 10.73 -9.43 11.25
C PRO A 129 11.63 -10.64 11.48
N GLU A 130 12.93 -10.40 11.69
CA GLU A 130 13.94 -11.42 12.01
C GLU A 130 13.71 -12.11 13.37
#